data_AF-A0A226E7Q6-F1
#
_entry.id   AF-A0A226E7Q6-F1
#
_cell.length_a   1.000
_cell.length_b   1.000
_cell.length_c   1.000
_cell.angle_alpha   90.00
_cell.angle_beta   90.00
_cell.angle_gamma   90.00
#
_symmetry.space_group_name_H-M   'P 1'
#
loop_
_entity.id
_entity.type
_entity.pdbx_description
1 polymer ?
#
loop_
_entity_poly.entity_id
_entity_poly.type
_entity_poly.pdbx_seq_one_letter_code
_entity_poly.pdbx_strand_id
1 'polypeptide(L)'
;MPSSTMDTMYKDEQIVMTTKNKTEKSTTIAMERRRVDSVDANKVHIAGGNHTGIIINKQITNGADVDHSAPQLSLEFKVFLINATTQKHMLESRQLRFWFKDEFPISDRAKYAQEFFKELVSPTEFPRDYVGFIMKIMKLMQVRYVYLRKVEIELRQLEETDRPPERPMSADDAAHAGRVEATEEKLLEMIESSYPNPLTLQDISRQIAQYFI
;
A
#
# COMPACT_ATOMS: atom_id res chain seq x y z
N MET A 1 20.46 28.37 9.42
CA MET A 1 20.14 28.15 7.99
C MET A 1 20.86 26.88 7.49
N PRO A 2 20.26 25.68 7.57
CA PRO A 2 20.86 24.44 7.05
C PRO A 2 20.09 23.90 5.81
N SER A 3 19.75 24.78 4.85
CA SER A 3 18.88 24.43 3.72
C SER A 3 19.62 23.99 2.46
N SER A 4 20.93 24.23 2.34
CA SER A 4 21.63 24.09 1.05
C SER A 4 22.31 22.75 0.83
N THR A 5 22.62 21.98 1.88
CA THR A 5 23.40 20.73 1.77
C THR A 5 22.51 19.50 1.58
N MET A 6 21.28 19.53 2.12
CA MET A 6 20.28 18.48 1.92
C MET A 6 19.75 18.48 0.48
N ASP A 7 19.57 19.66 -0.13
CA ASP A 7 18.99 19.80 -1.47
C ASP A 7 19.92 19.31 -2.61
N THR A 8 21.24 19.32 -2.39
CA THR A 8 22.23 18.77 -3.34
C THR A 8 22.36 17.25 -3.24
N MET A 9 22.17 16.65 -2.06
CA MET A 9 22.33 15.20 -1.87
C MET A 9 21.28 14.36 -2.61
N TYR A 10 20.10 14.93 -2.89
CA TYR A 10 18.98 14.21 -3.52
C TYR A 10 18.87 14.38 -5.04
N LYS A 11 19.66 15.28 -5.65
CA LYS A 11 19.67 15.48 -7.12
C LYS A 11 20.41 14.39 -7.88
N ASP A 12 21.28 13.64 -7.20
CA ASP A 12 22.16 12.65 -7.83
C ASP A 12 21.62 11.22 -7.75
N GLU A 13 20.43 11.02 -7.19
CA GLU A 13 19.80 9.70 -7.05
C GLU A 13 18.49 9.60 -7.84
N GLN A 14 18.26 8.45 -8.46
CA GLN A 14 17.03 8.11 -9.16
C GLN A 14 16.46 6.80 -8.62
N ILE A 15 15.15 6.62 -8.77
CA ILE A 15 14.48 5.37 -8.37
C ILE A 15 14.45 4.43 -9.57
N VAL A 16 15.17 3.32 -9.47
CA VAL A 16 15.18 2.25 -10.46
C VAL A 16 14.16 1.19 -10.07
N MET A 17 13.18 0.95 -10.94
CA MET A 17 12.22 -0.14 -10.81
C MET A 17 12.68 -1.36 -11.61
N THR A 18 12.70 -2.51 -10.96
CA THR A 18 13.11 -3.80 -11.55
C THR A 18 12.14 -4.90 -11.15
N THR A 19 11.59 -5.61 -12.12
CA THR A 19 10.82 -6.85 -11.87
C THR A 19 11.79 -7.99 -11.59
N LYS A 20 11.72 -8.57 -10.39
CA LYS A 20 12.63 -9.64 -9.94
C LYS A 20 12.13 -11.04 -10.23
N ASN A 21 10.84 -11.27 -9.98
CA ASN A 21 10.21 -12.57 -10.17
C ASN A 21 8.77 -12.36 -10.63
N LYS A 22 8.30 -13.25 -11.50
CA LYS A 22 6.91 -13.30 -11.94
C LYS A 22 6.52 -14.76 -12.12
N THR A 23 5.53 -15.19 -11.36
CA THR A 23 4.84 -16.47 -11.53
C THR A 23 3.40 -16.20 -11.97
N GLU A 24 2.61 -17.25 -12.15
CA GLU A 24 1.18 -17.12 -12.44
C GLU A 24 0.43 -16.36 -11.33
N LYS A 25 0.81 -16.57 -10.08
CA LYS A 25 0.10 -16.05 -8.90
C LYS A 25 0.86 -14.97 -8.12
N SER A 26 2.12 -14.69 -8.46
CA SER A 26 2.93 -13.72 -7.73
C SER A 26 3.81 -12.88 -8.63
N THR A 27 3.97 -11.60 -8.30
CA THR A 27 4.95 -10.71 -8.93
C THR A 27 5.73 -9.98 -7.85
N THR A 28 7.07 -9.97 -7.99
CA THR A 28 7.98 -9.26 -7.10
C THR A 28 8.66 -8.12 -7.85
N ILE A 29 8.52 -6.91 -7.33
CA ILE A 29 9.08 -5.68 -7.91
C ILE A 29 9.98 -5.02 -6.87
N ALA A 30 11.20 -4.67 -7.26
CA ALA A 30 12.12 -3.89 -6.45
C ALA A 30 12.17 -2.44 -6.97
N MET A 31 12.14 -1.48 -6.05
CA MET A 31 12.33 -0.05 -6.28
C MET A 31 13.55 0.38 -5.46
N GLU A 32 14.65 0.70 -6.14
CA GLU A 32 15.95 0.95 -5.54
C GLU A 32 16.44 2.36 -5.85
N ARG A 33 17.02 3.06 -4.87
CA ARG A 33 17.78 4.29 -5.13
C ARG A 33 19.12 3.93 -5.74
N ARG A 34 19.44 4.52 -6.89
CA ARG A 34 20.75 4.42 -7.51
C ARG A 34 21.26 5.79 -7.91
N ARG A 35 22.59 5.95 -7.88
CA ARG A 35 23.23 7.17 -8.39
C ARG A 35 23.04 7.27 -9.89
N VAL A 36 22.80 8.46 -10.41
CA VAL A 36 22.55 8.71 -11.85
C VAL A 36 23.65 8.10 -12.74
N ASP A 37 24.91 8.26 -12.34
CA ASP A 37 26.08 7.79 -13.11
C ASP A 37 26.23 6.26 -13.16
N SER A 38 25.50 5.54 -12.30
CA SER A 38 25.55 4.07 -12.24
C SER A 38 24.55 3.38 -13.17
N VAL A 39 23.76 4.14 -13.94
CA VAL A 39 22.67 3.61 -14.75
C VAL A 39 23.05 3.59 -16.23
N ASP A 40 23.02 2.39 -16.83
CA ASP A 40 23.22 2.19 -18.28
C ASP A 40 21.99 2.70 -19.08
N ALA A 41 22.13 3.88 -19.69
CA ALA A 41 21.08 4.56 -20.45
C ALA A 41 20.46 3.71 -21.58
N ASN A 42 21.21 2.75 -22.14
CA ASN A 42 20.71 1.89 -23.22
C ASN A 42 19.77 0.78 -22.73
N LYS A 43 19.78 0.45 -21.44
CA LYS A 43 18.97 -0.65 -20.86
C LYS A 43 17.75 -0.17 -20.10
N VAL A 44 17.55 1.14 -20.00
CA VAL A 44 16.53 1.73 -19.16
C VAL A 44 15.57 2.65 -19.92
N HIS A 45 14.41 2.87 -19.34
CA HIS A 45 13.47 3.91 -19.76
C HIS A 45 13.41 4.98 -18.67
N ILE A 46 13.75 6.22 -19.04
CA ILE A 46 13.67 7.38 -18.14
C ILE A 46 12.29 8.01 -18.34
N ALA A 47 11.50 8.08 -17.26
CA ALA A 47 10.17 8.66 -17.32
C ALA A 47 10.24 10.21 -17.33
N GLY A 48 9.41 10.85 -18.16
CA GLY A 48 9.33 12.32 -18.27
C GLY A 48 8.13 12.94 -17.52
N GLY A 49 8.06 14.27 -17.52
CA GLY A 49 6.94 15.04 -16.95
C GLY A 49 6.79 14.84 -15.44
N ASN A 50 5.57 14.53 -14.98
CA ASN A 50 5.30 14.27 -13.56
C ASN A 50 6.07 13.06 -12.99
N HIS A 51 6.69 12.24 -13.84
CA HIS A 51 7.42 11.03 -13.45
C HIS A 51 8.96 11.19 -13.52
N THR A 52 9.46 12.40 -13.79
CA THR A 52 10.90 12.70 -13.76
C THR A 52 11.54 12.19 -12.47
N GLY A 53 12.68 11.48 -12.60
CA GLY A 53 13.42 10.84 -11.49
C GLY A 53 13.13 9.35 -11.30
N ILE A 54 12.22 8.77 -12.09
CA ILE A 54 11.95 7.32 -12.13
C ILE A 54 12.59 6.71 -13.38
N ILE A 55 13.32 5.62 -13.16
CA ILE A 55 13.91 4.80 -14.21
C ILE A 55 13.28 3.40 -14.18
N ILE A 56 12.84 2.91 -15.32
CA ILE A 56 12.36 1.54 -15.48
C ILE A 56 13.43 0.73 -16.18
N ASN A 57 13.94 -0.32 -15.54
CA ASN A 57 14.84 -1.26 -16.21
C ASN A 57 14.03 -2.11 -17.20
N LYS A 58 14.46 -2.14 -18.47
CA LYS A 58 13.75 -2.88 -19.53
C LYS A 58 14.03 -4.39 -19.50
N GLN A 59 14.99 -4.83 -18.69
CA GLN A 59 15.42 -6.23 -18.63
C GLN A 59 15.05 -6.86 -17.29
N ILE A 60 14.59 -8.11 -17.31
CA ILE A 60 14.49 -8.94 -16.10
C ILE A 60 15.91 -9.36 -15.73
N THR A 61 16.53 -8.65 -14.79
CA THR A 61 17.89 -8.96 -14.35
C THR A 61 17.89 -10.19 -13.46
N ASN A 62 18.19 -11.35 -14.05
CA ASN A 62 18.57 -12.56 -13.32
C ASN A 62 20.03 -12.44 -12.85
N GLY A 63 20.24 -11.79 -11.70
CA GLY A 63 21.24 -12.26 -10.73
C GLY A 63 22.61 -11.59 -10.57
N ALA A 64 23.00 -10.55 -11.35
CA ALA A 64 24.35 -9.98 -11.20
C ALA A 64 24.44 -8.67 -10.40
N ASP A 65 23.39 -7.84 -10.40
CA ASP A 65 23.40 -6.48 -9.82
C ASP A 65 22.26 -6.28 -8.80
N VAL A 66 21.80 -7.39 -8.20
CA VAL A 66 20.67 -7.39 -7.27
C VAL A 66 21.22 -7.33 -5.86
N ASP A 67 20.88 -6.29 -5.09
CA ASP A 67 21.18 -6.27 -3.65
C ASP A 67 20.51 -7.48 -2.96
N HIS A 68 21.37 -8.42 -2.51
CA HIS A 68 21.02 -9.67 -1.84
C HIS A 68 20.95 -9.54 -0.32
N SER A 69 21.17 -8.34 0.25
CA SER A 69 21.03 -8.14 1.69
C SER A 69 19.60 -8.47 2.16
N ALA A 70 19.50 -9.06 3.35
CA ALA A 70 18.20 -9.37 3.94
C ALA A 70 17.41 -8.08 4.22
N PRO A 71 16.07 -8.10 4.05
CA PRO A 71 15.24 -6.96 4.41
C PRO A 71 15.38 -6.65 5.90
N GLN A 72 15.44 -5.36 6.23
CA GLN A 72 15.57 -4.90 7.61
C GLN A 72 14.21 -4.86 8.32
N LEU A 73 13.13 -4.64 7.56
CA LEU A 73 11.74 -4.71 8.04
C LEU A 73 10.83 -5.28 6.95
N SER A 74 9.71 -5.86 7.36
CA SER A 74 8.64 -6.28 6.46
C SER A 74 7.27 -5.95 7.04
N LEU A 75 6.32 -5.63 6.17
CA LEU A 75 4.91 -5.47 6.46
C LEU A 75 4.11 -6.26 5.43
N GLU A 76 3.04 -6.92 5.86
CA GLU A 76 2.11 -7.61 4.97
C GLU A 76 0.69 -7.13 5.26
N PHE A 77 -0.09 -6.95 4.20
CA PHE A 77 -1.51 -6.67 4.30
C PHE A 77 -2.25 -7.32 3.14
N LYS A 78 -3.57 -7.47 3.29
CA LYS A 78 -4.42 -8.07 2.27
C LYS A 78 -5.35 -7.02 1.67
N VAL A 79 -5.68 -7.19 0.40
CA VAL A 79 -6.66 -6.38 -0.31
C VAL A 79 -7.59 -7.27 -1.11
N PHE A 80 -8.81 -6.81 -1.32
CA PHE A 80 -9.75 -7.43 -2.25
C PHE A 80 -9.76 -6.62 -3.55
N LEU A 81 -9.48 -7.31 -4.65
CA LEU A 81 -9.54 -6.76 -5.99
C LEU A 81 -10.88 -7.18 -6.61
N ILE A 82 -11.51 -6.26 -7.32
CA ILE A 82 -12.73 -6.54 -8.07
C ILE A 82 -12.35 -6.52 -9.54
N ASN A 83 -12.58 -7.63 -10.23
CA ASN A 83 -12.44 -7.65 -11.67
C ASN A 83 -13.60 -6.87 -12.29
N ALA A 84 -13.29 -5.75 -12.96
CA ALA A 84 -14.32 -4.87 -13.54
C ALA A 84 -15.22 -5.60 -14.57
N THR A 85 -14.67 -6.59 -15.28
CA THR A 85 -15.38 -7.34 -16.32
C THR A 85 -16.21 -8.48 -15.74
N THR A 86 -15.62 -9.31 -14.86
CA THR A 86 -16.30 -10.51 -14.35
C THR A 86 -17.05 -10.28 -13.05
N GLN A 87 -16.86 -9.12 -12.39
CA GLN A 87 -17.36 -8.80 -11.05
C GLN A 87 -16.88 -9.77 -9.94
N LYS A 88 -15.94 -10.66 -10.26
CA LYS A 88 -15.36 -11.57 -9.28
C LYS A 88 -14.37 -10.86 -8.38
N HIS A 89 -14.33 -11.33 -7.14
CA HIS A 89 -13.40 -10.84 -6.12
C HIS A 89 -12.15 -11.72 -6.07
N MET A 90 -10.99 -11.09 -5.97
CA MET A 90 -9.71 -11.76 -5.78
C MET A 90 -9.07 -11.23 -4.50
N LEU A 91 -8.82 -12.11 -3.54
CA LEU A 91 -8.02 -11.80 -2.36
C LEU A 91 -6.54 -11.81 -2.75
N GLU A 92 -5.84 -10.72 -2.49
CA GLU A 92 -4.42 -10.56 -2.74
C GLU A 92 -3.67 -10.22 -1.46
N SER A 93 -2.54 -10.90 -1.22
CA SER A 93 -1.54 -10.49 -0.23
C SER A 93 -0.52 -9.55 -0.85
N ARG A 94 -0.19 -8.47 -0.15
CA ARG A 94 0.85 -7.51 -0.52
C ARG A 94 1.88 -7.44 0.60
N GLN A 95 3.09 -7.93 0.33
CA GLN A 95 4.20 -7.88 1.26
C GLN A 95 5.20 -6.81 0.84
N LEU A 96 5.37 -5.79 1.68
CA LEU A 96 6.42 -4.78 1.59
C LEU A 96 7.65 -5.22 2.39
N ARG A 97 8.82 -5.01 1.83
CA ARG A 97 10.12 -5.24 2.47
C ARG A 97 10.98 -3.99 2.32
N PHE A 98 11.66 -3.60 3.39
CA PHE A 98 12.35 -2.31 3.50
C PHE A 98 13.84 -2.47 3.77
N TRP A 99 14.63 -1.65 3.07
CA TRP A 99 16.04 -1.43 3.32
C TRP A 99 16.29 0.07 3.44
N PHE A 100 17.03 0.44 4.48
CA PHE A 100 17.34 1.82 4.80
C PHE A 100 18.77 2.15 4.40
N LYS A 101 19.04 3.45 4.19
CA LYS A 101 20.42 3.94 4.08
C LYS A 101 21.16 3.71 5.41
N ASP A 102 22.47 3.51 5.33
CA ASP A 102 23.27 3.12 6.49
C ASP A 102 23.33 4.22 7.55
N GLU A 103 23.27 5.49 7.13
CA GLU A 103 23.20 6.67 7.99
C GLU A 103 21.89 6.83 8.75
N PHE A 104 20.83 6.07 8.42
CA PHE A 104 19.53 6.19 9.07
C PHE A 104 19.45 5.36 10.37
N PRO A 105 19.15 5.99 11.53
CA PRO A 105 19.16 5.33 12.84
C PRO A 105 18.23 4.12 12.91
N ILE A 106 18.73 3.00 13.46
CA ILE A 106 17.96 1.76 13.60
C ILE A 106 16.70 1.96 14.46
N SER A 107 16.79 2.77 15.52
CA SER A 107 15.66 3.09 16.41
C SER A 107 14.46 3.69 15.68
N ASP A 108 14.71 4.40 14.57
CA ASP A 108 13.69 5.19 13.88
C ASP A 108 13.10 4.44 12.67
N ARG A 109 13.72 3.32 12.25
CA ARG A 109 13.32 2.51 11.08
C ARG A 109 11.89 2.02 11.15
N ALA A 110 11.48 1.49 12.30
CA ALA A 110 10.14 0.94 12.48
C ALA A 110 9.07 2.05 12.33
N LYS A 111 9.27 3.18 13.01
CA LYS A 111 8.37 4.34 12.92
C LYS A 111 8.31 4.89 11.49
N TYR A 112 9.46 5.02 10.83
CA TYR A 112 9.54 5.53 9.47
C TYR A 112 8.84 4.63 8.44
N ALA A 113 9.02 3.30 8.53
CA ALA A 113 8.30 2.35 7.68
C ALA A 113 6.79 2.35 7.96
N GLN A 114 6.38 2.53 9.22
CA GLN A 114 4.98 2.61 9.59
C GLN A 114 4.31 3.89 9.04
N GLU A 115 4.99 5.04 9.12
CA GLU A 115 4.50 6.29 8.54
C GLU A 115 4.39 6.19 7.01
N PHE A 116 5.41 5.60 6.36
CA PHE A 116 5.37 5.28 4.93
C PHE A 116 4.15 4.44 4.59
N PHE A 117 3.91 3.36 5.34
CA PHE A 117 2.80 2.46 5.10
C PHE A 117 1.45 3.17 5.29
N LYS A 118 1.27 3.92 6.38
CA LYS A 118 0.04 4.68 6.66
C LYS A 118 -0.32 5.63 5.52
N GLU A 119 0.66 6.33 4.95
CA GLU A 119 0.44 7.24 3.83
C GLU A 119 0.17 6.49 2.52
N LEU A 120 0.91 5.40 2.26
CA LEU A 120 0.69 4.54 1.11
C LEU A 120 -0.75 4.02 1.08
N VAL A 121 -1.26 3.55 2.22
CA VAL A 121 -2.60 2.96 2.34
C VAL A 121 -3.70 3.93 2.79
N SER A 122 -3.43 5.24 2.81
CA SER A 122 -4.42 6.25 3.21
C SER A 122 -5.72 6.08 2.42
N PRO A 123 -6.89 5.92 3.07
CA PRO A 123 -8.16 5.64 2.40
C PRO A 123 -8.58 6.72 1.39
N THR A 124 -8.24 7.98 1.66
CA THR A 124 -8.60 9.12 0.80
C THR A 124 -7.86 9.11 -0.54
N GLU A 125 -6.67 8.49 -0.57
CA GLU A 125 -5.76 8.51 -1.71
C GLU A 125 -5.28 7.09 -2.03
N PHE A 126 -6.08 6.08 -1.71
CA PHE A 126 -5.70 4.69 -1.95
C PHE A 126 -5.73 4.38 -3.45
N PRO A 127 -4.62 3.91 -4.06
CA PRO A 127 -4.61 3.58 -5.47
C PRO A 127 -5.55 2.43 -5.80
N ARG A 128 -6.37 2.60 -6.84
CA ARG A 128 -7.39 1.62 -7.24
C ARG A 128 -6.88 0.55 -8.20
N ASP A 129 -5.66 0.70 -8.69
CA ASP A 129 -5.02 -0.25 -9.60
C ASP A 129 -3.55 -0.48 -9.20
N TYR A 130 -2.93 -1.50 -9.80
CA TYR A 130 -1.54 -1.85 -9.53
C TYR A 130 -0.56 -0.76 -9.92
N VAL A 131 -0.77 -0.11 -11.07
CA VAL A 131 0.17 0.89 -11.59
C VAL A 131 0.22 2.08 -10.64
N GLY A 132 -0.94 2.60 -10.23
CA GLY A 132 -1.08 3.65 -9.22
C GLY A 132 -0.49 3.24 -7.88
N PHE A 133 -0.64 1.97 -7.46
CA PHE A 133 -0.05 1.48 -6.21
C PHE A 133 1.48 1.51 -6.26
N ILE A 134 2.08 0.96 -7.32
CA ILE A 134 3.53 0.97 -7.51
C ILE A 134 4.06 2.40 -7.71
N MET A 135 3.34 3.24 -8.46
CA MET A 135 3.69 4.65 -8.64
C MET A 135 3.66 5.42 -7.33
N LYS A 136 2.68 5.18 -6.45
CA LYS A 136 2.61 5.83 -5.14
C LYS A 136 3.81 5.43 -4.28
N ILE A 137 4.22 4.16 -4.27
CA ILE A 137 5.46 3.72 -3.59
C ILE A 137 6.67 4.51 -4.13
N MET A 138 6.87 4.53 -5.44
CA MET A 138 8.00 5.23 -6.07
C MET A 138 8.01 6.72 -5.74
N LYS A 139 6.84 7.38 -5.73
CA LYS A 139 6.72 8.81 -5.39
C LYS A 139 6.95 9.10 -3.92
N LEU A 140 6.41 8.28 -3.02
CA LEU A 140 6.67 8.40 -1.60
C LEU A 140 8.17 8.25 -1.32
N MET A 141 8.83 7.26 -1.92
CA MET A 141 10.29 7.16 -1.89
C MET A 141 10.89 8.46 -2.41
N GLN A 142 10.66 8.83 -3.67
CA GLN A 142 11.33 9.97 -4.32
C GLN A 142 11.25 11.28 -3.52
N VAL A 143 10.07 11.62 -2.97
CA VAL A 143 9.80 12.97 -2.45
C VAL A 143 9.96 13.08 -0.92
N ARG A 144 9.58 12.04 -0.16
CA ARG A 144 9.40 12.16 1.29
C ARG A 144 10.21 11.14 2.08
N TYR A 145 10.28 9.90 1.60
CA TYR A 145 10.94 8.80 2.29
C TYR A 145 12.35 8.57 1.76
N VAL A 146 13.18 9.61 1.87
CA VAL A 146 14.52 9.70 1.30
C VAL A 146 15.52 8.70 1.89
N TYR A 147 15.30 8.23 3.12
CA TYR A 147 16.16 7.25 3.77
C TYR A 147 15.83 5.79 3.42
N LEU A 148 14.75 5.53 2.66
CA LEU A 148 14.53 4.22 2.06
C LEU A 148 15.48 4.04 0.88
N ARG A 149 16.49 3.18 1.07
CA ARG A 149 17.43 2.78 0.01
C ARG A 149 16.71 1.90 -1.01
N LYS A 150 15.84 1.00 -0.53
CA LYS A 150 15.09 0.05 -1.36
C LYS A 150 13.78 -0.32 -0.71
N VAL A 151 12.75 -0.45 -1.54
CA VAL A 151 11.48 -1.08 -1.21
C VAL A 151 11.25 -2.21 -2.20
N GLU A 152 10.94 -3.39 -1.69
CA GLU A 152 10.50 -4.52 -2.50
C GLU A 152 9.05 -4.82 -2.15
N ILE A 153 8.24 -5.07 -3.17
CA ILE A 153 6.85 -5.47 -3.04
C ILE A 153 6.63 -6.82 -3.70
N GLU A 154 6.05 -7.75 -2.95
CA GLU A 154 5.50 -8.99 -3.48
C GLU A 154 3.98 -8.90 -3.49
N LEU A 155 3.39 -9.09 -4.66
CA LEU A 155 1.95 -9.13 -4.88
C LEU A 155 1.57 -10.59 -5.14
N ARG A 156 0.77 -11.21 -4.27
CA ARG A 156 0.41 -12.64 -4.35
C ARG A 156 -1.11 -12.83 -4.35
N GLN A 157 -1.64 -13.36 -5.44
CA GLN A 157 -3.03 -13.79 -5.54
C GLN A 157 -3.25 -15.04 -4.67
N LEU A 158 -4.30 -15.00 -3.83
CA LEU A 158 -4.62 -16.07 -2.88
C LEU A 158 -5.83 -16.87 -3.35
N GLU A 159 -7.00 -16.23 -3.34
CA GLU A 159 -8.30 -16.90 -3.54
C GLU A 159 -9.23 -16.03 -4.39
N GLU A 160 -9.90 -16.65 -5.35
CA GLU A 160 -10.98 -16.05 -6.12
C GLU A 160 -12.32 -16.45 -5.50
N THR A 161 -13.20 -15.48 -5.28
CA THR A 161 -14.52 -15.71 -4.71
C THR A 161 -15.58 -14.89 -5.43
N ASP A 162 -16.77 -15.46 -5.55
CA ASP A 162 -17.95 -14.77 -6.07
C ASP A 162 -18.68 -13.98 -4.97
N ARG A 163 -18.23 -14.11 -3.71
CA ARG A 163 -18.85 -13.45 -2.56
C ARG A 163 -18.10 -12.17 -2.20
N PRO A 164 -18.80 -11.07 -1.88
CA PRO A 164 -18.15 -9.87 -1.38
C PRO A 164 -17.40 -10.18 -0.08
N PRO A 165 -16.28 -9.49 0.18
CA PRO A 165 -15.49 -9.73 1.38
C PRO A 165 -16.33 -9.52 2.63
N GLU A 166 -16.35 -10.52 3.51
CA GLU A 166 -16.84 -10.35 4.87
C GLU A 166 -15.95 -9.30 5.54
N ARG A 167 -16.56 -8.20 6.00
CA ARG A 167 -15.82 -7.15 6.70
C ARG A 167 -15.20 -7.80 7.94
N PRO A 168 -13.87 -7.77 8.13
CA PRO A 168 -13.30 -8.27 9.37
C PRO A 168 -13.91 -7.46 10.51
N MET A 169 -14.60 -8.14 11.41
CA MET A 169 -15.15 -7.54 12.61
C MET A 169 -14.01 -6.89 13.38
N SER A 170 -14.19 -5.64 13.80
CA SER A 170 -13.28 -4.96 14.73
C SER A 170 -13.08 -5.86 15.96
N ALA A 171 -11.93 -5.78 16.65
CA ALA A 171 -11.77 -6.51 17.92
C ALA A 171 -12.89 -6.17 18.93
N ASP A 172 -13.43 -4.95 18.85
CA ASP A 172 -14.59 -4.50 19.62
C ASP A 172 -15.93 -5.13 19.18
N ASP A 173 -16.07 -5.46 17.88
CA ASP A 173 -17.25 -6.17 17.33
C ASP A 173 -17.20 -7.67 17.64
N ALA A 174 -16.01 -8.27 17.73
CA ALA A 174 -15.83 -9.67 18.07
C ALA A 174 -16.31 -9.99 19.51
N ALA A 175 -16.22 -9.02 20.42
CA ALA A 175 -16.74 -9.13 21.78
C ALA A 175 -18.29 -9.09 21.84
N HIS A 176 -18.95 -8.55 20.81
CA HIS A 176 -20.41 -8.45 20.70
C HIS A 176 -21.02 -9.52 19.77
N ALA A 177 -20.28 -10.57 19.42
CA ALA A 177 -20.73 -11.67 18.56
C ALA A 177 -21.76 -12.62 19.23
N GLY A 178 -22.48 -12.15 20.25
CA GLY A 178 -23.76 -12.73 20.65
C GLY A 178 -24.85 -11.97 19.93
N ARG A 179 -25.48 -12.60 18.93
CA ARG A 179 -26.72 -12.18 18.23
C ARG A 179 -27.35 -10.92 18.83
N VAL A 180 -27.04 -9.76 18.26
CA VAL A 180 -27.59 -8.49 18.73
C VAL A 180 -29.05 -8.43 18.30
N GLU A 181 -29.96 -8.79 19.19
CA GLU A 181 -31.38 -8.47 19.02
C GLU A 181 -31.51 -6.94 18.98
N ALA A 182 -32.40 -6.42 18.12
CA ALA A 182 -32.64 -4.99 18.05
C ALA A 182 -33.29 -4.52 19.36
N THR A 183 -32.49 -3.99 20.29
CA THR A 183 -32.99 -3.45 21.56
C THR A 183 -33.39 -1.98 21.43
N GLU A 184 -34.26 -1.52 22.31
CA GLU A 184 -34.76 -0.15 22.36
C GLU A 184 -33.61 0.85 22.54
N GLU A 185 -32.58 0.51 23.31
CA GLU A 185 -31.42 1.38 23.56
C GLU A 185 -30.63 1.64 22.27
N LYS A 186 -30.49 0.65 21.40
CA LYS A 186 -29.73 0.78 20.15
C LYS A 186 -30.49 1.60 19.10
N LEU A 187 -31.82 1.52 19.13
CA LEU A 187 -32.68 2.37 18.31
C LEU A 187 -32.59 3.84 18.76
N LEU A 188 -32.55 4.09 20.08
CA LEU A 188 -32.36 5.43 20.64
C LEU A 188 -30.99 6.02 20.29
N GLU A 189 -29.91 5.25 20.45
CA GLU A 189 -28.55 5.68 20.07
C GLU A 189 -28.45 6.07 18.59
N MET A 190 -29.12 5.31 17.72
CA MET A 190 -29.15 5.59 16.28
C MET A 190 -29.90 6.89 15.94
N ILE A 191 -30.95 7.22 16.70
CA ILE A 191 -31.68 8.50 16.55
C ILE A 191 -30.81 9.66 17.05
N GLU A 192 -30.16 9.51 18.21
CA GLU A 192 -29.35 10.55 18.84
C GLU A 192 -28.10 10.90 18.03
N SER A 193 -27.38 9.88 17.55
CA SER A 193 -26.17 10.05 16.71
C SER A 193 -26.44 10.70 15.35
N SER A 194 -27.71 10.69 14.92
CA SER A 194 -28.12 11.27 13.65
C SER A 194 -28.41 12.76 13.75
N TYR A 195 -28.44 13.36 14.95
CA TYR A 195 -28.59 14.81 15.05
C TYR A 195 -27.40 15.55 14.41
N PRO A 196 -27.63 16.58 13.57
CA PRO A 196 -28.89 17.29 13.32
C PRO A 196 -29.76 16.76 12.16
N ASN A 197 -29.38 15.68 11.51
CA ASN A 197 -30.05 15.11 10.34
C ASN A 197 -30.98 13.93 10.71
N PRO A 198 -32.30 14.16 10.86
CA PRO A 198 -33.21 13.10 11.27
C PRO A 198 -33.27 11.97 10.23
N LEU A 199 -33.17 10.72 10.71
CA LEU A 199 -33.34 9.52 9.89
C LEU A 199 -34.81 9.29 9.55
N THR A 200 -35.07 8.75 8.36
CA THR A 200 -36.40 8.28 7.99
C THR A 200 -36.65 6.88 8.54
N LEU A 201 -37.93 6.48 8.68
CA LEU A 201 -38.30 5.11 9.06
C LEU A 201 -37.74 4.05 8.10
N GLN A 202 -37.49 4.41 6.84
CA GLN A 202 -36.86 3.52 5.86
C GLN A 202 -35.36 3.33 6.14
N ASP A 203 -34.67 4.37 6.62
CA ASP A 203 -33.25 4.30 6.98
C ASP A 203 -33.06 3.44 8.23
N ILE A 204 -33.93 3.67 9.23
CA ILE A 204 -33.99 2.91 10.49
C ILE A 204 -34.24 1.42 10.19
N SER A 205 -35.25 1.10 9.38
CA SER A 205 -35.57 -0.30 9.06
C SER A 205 -34.46 -1.00 8.26
N ARG A 206 -33.78 -0.29 7.35
CA ARG A 206 -32.65 -0.85 6.59
C ARG A 206 -31.45 -1.17 7.49
N GLN A 207 -31.17 -0.32 8.48
CA GLN A 207 -30.10 -0.58 9.45
C GLN A 207 -30.46 -1.70 10.43
N ILE A 208 -31.72 -1.77 10.88
CA ILE A 208 -32.17 -2.80 11.81
C ILE A 208 -32.27 -4.18 11.14
N ALA A 209 -32.66 -4.26 9.87
CA ALA A 209 -32.76 -5.51 9.11
C ALA A 209 -31.42 -6.25 8.98
N GLN A 210 -30.28 -5.57 9.17
CA GLN A 210 -28.95 -6.20 9.19
C GLN A 210 -28.70 -7.06 10.44
N TYR A 211 -29.55 -6.95 11.47
CA TYR A 211 -29.42 -7.69 12.73
C TYR A 211 -30.32 -8.93 12.84
N PHE A 212 -31.21 -9.18 11.85
CA PHE A 212 -32.19 -10.27 11.89
C PHE A 212 -31.87 -11.46 10.96
N ILE A 213 -30.61 -11.69 10.60
CA ILE A 213 -30.16 -12.89 9.86
C ILE A 213 -29.16 -13.69 10.72
#